data_AF-A0A850BWL8-F1
#
_entry.id   AF-A0A850BWL8-F1
#
_cell.length_a   1.000
_cell.length_b   1.000
_cell.length_c   1.000
_cell.angle_alpha   90.00
_cell.angle_beta   90.00
_cell.angle_gamma   90.00
#
_symmetry.space_group_name_H-M   'P 1'
#
loop_
_entity.id
_entity.type
_entity.pdbx_description
1 polymer ?
#
loop_
_entity_poly.entity_id
_entity_poly.type
_entity_poly.pdbx_seq_one_letter_code
_entity_poly.pdbx_strand_id
1 'polypeptide(L)' 'MGTFEIVIGIALVGLIAFQIWLTSRVFRSGLYERKQKIWQAQLIWLVPILGAGIVFSILQEDDKAERRASSHLKN' A
#
# COMPACT_ATOMS: atom_id res chain seq x y z
N MET A 1 -6.11 6.46 -21.00
CA MET A 1 -6.47 6.48 -19.58
C MET A 1 -7.80 7.19 -19.47
N GLY A 2 -8.82 6.52 -18.93
CA GLY A 2 -10.10 7.18 -18.67
C GLY A 2 -9.98 8.23 -17.56
N THR A 3 -10.97 9.12 -17.50
CA THR A 3 -11.07 10.15 -16.45
C THR A 3 -11.08 9.52 -15.06
N PHE A 4 -11.65 8.32 -14.92
CA PHE A 4 -11.72 7.57 -13.67
C PHE A 4 -10.33 7.20 -13.15
N GLU A 5 -9.47 6.66 -13.99
CA GLU A 5 -8.10 6.27 -13.64
C GLU A 5 -7.26 7.48 -13.26
N ILE A 6 -7.46 8.62 -13.93
CA ILE A 6 -6.80 9.88 -13.60
C ILE A 6 -7.24 10.37 -12.21
N VAL A 7 -8.54 10.37 -11.93
CA VAL A 7 -9.09 10.78 -10.63
C VAL A 7 -8.58 9.88 -9.51
N ILE A 8 -8.57 8.56 -9.71
CA ILE A 8 -8.02 7.61 -8.75
C ILE A 8 -6.53 7.84 -8.55
N GLY A 9 -5.77 8.05 -9.63
CA GLY A 9 -4.34 8.33 -9.56
C GLY A 9 -4.04 9.56 -8.71
N ILE A 10 -4.76 10.66 -8.93
CA ILE A 10 -4.63 11.89 -8.14
C ILE A 10 -5.01 11.64 -6.67
N ALA A 11 -6.11 10.92 -6.42
CA ALA A 11 -6.55 10.62 -5.06
C ALA A 11 -5.52 9.78 -4.28
N LEU A 12 -4.92 8.77 -4.93
CA LEU A 12 -3.87 7.93 -4.34
C LEU A 12 -2.60 8.74 -4.04
N VAL A 13 -2.17 9.60 -4.96
CA VAL A 13 -1.03 10.49 -4.73
C VAL A 13 -1.29 11.44 -3.56
N GLY A 14 -2.50 12.03 -3.50
CA GLY A 14 -2.92 12.89 -2.40
C GLY A 14 -2.94 12.15 -1.06
N LEU A 15 -3.43 10.92 -1.03
CA LEU A 15 -3.45 10.08 0.16
C LEU A 15 -2.04 9.78 0.68
N ILE A 16 -1.12 9.38 -0.21
CA ILE A 16 0.28 9.11 0.14
C ILE A 16 0.95 10.38 0.67
N ALA A 17 0.76 11.52 -0.01
CA ALA A 17 1.31 12.81 0.43
C ALA A 17 0.81 13.20 1.82
N PHE A 18 -0.49 13.00 2.08
CA PHE A 18 -1.08 13.28 3.39
C PHE A 18 -0.51 12.37 4.48
N GLN A 19 -0.36 11.07 4.23
CA GLN A 19 0.23 10.14 5.18
C GLN A 19 1.69 10.49 5.51
N ILE A 20 2.49 10.86 4.51
CA ILE A 20 3.89 11.31 4.69
C ILE A 20 3.93 12.61 5.51
N TRP A 21 3.08 13.59 5.19
CA TRP A 21 3.01 14.85 5.91
C TRP A 21 2.63 14.64 7.38
N LEU A 22 1.61 13.82 7.65
CA LEU A 22 1.17 13.51 9.00
C LEU A 22 2.28 12.81 9.79
N THR A 23 2.93 11.83 9.17
CA THR A 23 4.09 11.14 9.77
C THR A 23 5.20 12.14 10.08
N SER A 24 5.62 12.96 9.11
CA SER A 24 6.65 14.00 9.32
C SER A 24 6.28 14.96 10.47
N ARG A 25 5.02 15.37 10.56
CA ARG A 25 4.51 16.26 11.61
C ARG A 25 4.59 15.60 13.00
N VAL A 26 4.21 14.34 13.12
CA VAL A 26 4.33 13.57 14.36
C VAL A 26 5.79 13.50 14.80
N PHE A 27 6.71 13.18 13.89
CA PHE A 27 8.14 13.08 14.19
C PHE A 27 8.77 14.43 14.55
N ARG A 28 8.32 15.53 13.91
CA ARG A 28 8.81 16.89 14.16
C ARG A 28 8.27 17.49 15.46
N SER A 29 7.10 17.05 15.95
CA SER A 29 6.56 17.53 17.23
C SER A 29 7.43 17.03 18.41
N GLY A 30 7.89 17.94 19.28
CA GLY A 30 8.66 17.59 20.48
C GLY A 30 7.82 17.00 21.61
N LEU A 31 6.51 16.86 21.40
CA LEU A 31 5.53 16.53 22.45
C LEU A 31 5.43 15.03 22.77
N TYR A 32 6.00 14.18 21.91
CA TYR A 32 5.90 12.72 22.02
C TYR A 32 7.28 12.08 22.18
N GLU A 33 7.36 11.09 23.08
CA GLU A 33 8.53 10.22 23.17
C GLU A 33 8.73 9.44 21.86
N ARG A 34 9.99 9.09 21.55
CA ARG A 34 10.35 8.30 20.35
C ARG A 34 9.49 7.04 20.19
N LYS A 35 9.17 6.36 21.30
CA LYS A 35 8.34 5.15 21.28
C LYS A 35 6.91 5.44 20.80
N GLN A 36 6.28 6.50 21.30
CA GLN A 36 4.91 6.89 20.90
C GLN A 36 4.82 7.30 19.43
N LYS A 37 5.87 7.95 18.90
CA LYS A 37 5.97 8.30 17.48
C LYS A 37 6.01 7.08 16.57
N ILE A 38 6.70 6.01 16.99
CA ILE A 38 6.76 4.74 16.23
C ILE A 38 5.39 4.06 16.19
N TRP A 39 4.67 4.00 17.32
CA TRP A 39 3.31 3.43 17.34
C TRP A 39 2.33 4.20 16.45
N GLN A 40 2.40 5.55 16.45
CA GLN A 40 1.57 6.35 15.54
C GLN A 40 1.93 6.13 14.07
N ALA A 41 3.22 6.04 13.74
CA ALA A 41 3.66 5.73 12.39
C ALA A 41 3.18 4.34 11.94
N GLN A 42 3.26 3.34 12.81
CA GLN A 42 2.75 2.00 12.52
C GLN A 42 1.25 2.02 12.24
N LEU A 43 0.45 2.74 13.04
CA LEU A 43 -0.99 2.86 12.82
C LEU A 43 -1.34 3.53 11.48
N ILE A 44 -0.59 4.56 11.08
CA ILE A 44 -0.81 5.27 9.80
C ILE A 44 -0.57 4.33 8.61
N TRP A 45 0.50 3.53 8.66
CA TRP A 45 0.97 2.72 7.54
C TRP A 45 0.47 1.28 7.54
N LEU A 46 -0.13 0.78 8.61
CA LEU A 46 -0.55 -0.62 8.71
C LEU A 46 -1.60 -0.99 7.66
N VAL A 47 -2.63 -0.17 7.52
CA VAL A 47 -3.75 -0.40 6.59
C VAL A 47 -3.29 -0.48 5.14
N PRO A 48 -2.50 0.48 4.59
CA PRO A 48 -2.02 0.38 3.22
C PRO A 48 -1.08 -0.82 3.00
N ILE A 49 -0.25 -1.19 3.98
CA ILE A 49 0.61 -2.37 3.88
C ILE A 49 -0.22 -3.65 3.82
N LEU A 50 -1.24 -3.79 4.68
CA LEU A 50 -2.13 -4.95 4.68
C LEU A 50 -2.92 -5.06 3.38
N GLY A 51 -3.48 -3.94 2.90
CA GLY A 51 -4.19 -3.90 1.62
C GLY A 51 -3.31 -4.35 0.45
N ALA A 52 -2.07 -3.85 0.39
CA ALA A 52 -1.11 -4.26 -0.63
C ALA A 52 -0.75 -5.75 -0.52
N GLY A 53 -0.56 -6.27 0.71
CA GLY A 53 -0.25 -7.68 0.94
C GLY A 53 -1.34 -8.64 0.47
N ILE A 54 -2.62 -8.30 0.70
CA ILE A 54 -3.76 -9.11 0.23
C ILE A 54 -3.80 -9.14 -1.29
N VAL A 55 -3.74 -7.98 -1.94
CA VAL A 55 -3.76 -7.89 -3.41
C VAL A 55 -2.57 -8.61 -4.02
N PHE A 56 -1.39 -8.47 -3.42
CA PHE A 56 -0.17 -9.17 -3.84
C PHE A 56 -0.33 -10.69 -3.75
N SER A 57 -0.93 -11.21 -2.67
CA SER A 57 -1.17 -12.65 -2.51
C SER A 57 -2.11 -13.19 -3.60
N ILE A 58 -3.20 -12.47 -3.89
CA ILE A 58 -4.16 -12.84 -4.93
C ILE A 58 -3.47 -12.89 -6.30
N LEU A 59 -2.73 -11.83 -6.66
CA LEU A 59 -1.98 -11.79 -7.91
C LEU A 59 -0.95 -12.92 -8.02
N GLN A 60 -0.30 -13.28 -6.92
CA GLN A 60 0.66 -14.38 -6.90
C GLN A 60 -0.02 -15.75 -7.13
N GLU A 61 -1.25 -15.93 -6.67
CA GLU A 61 -2.04 -17.15 -6.91
C GLU A 61 -2.48 -17.25 -8.37
N ASP A 62 -2.95 -16.14 -8.95
CA ASP A 62 -3.34 -16.06 -10.37
C ASP A 62 -2.15 -16.38 -11.29
N ASP A 63 -0.99 -15.74 -11.06
CA ASP A 63 0.25 -16.00 -11.81
C ASP A 63 0.68 -17.48 -11.75
N LYS A 64 0.51 -18.12 -10.59
CA LYS A 64 0.83 -19.55 -10.42
C LYS A 64 -0.16 -20.44 -11.17
N ALA A 65 -1.45 -20.09 -11.18
CA ALA A 65 -2.47 -20.82 -11.90
C ALA A 65 -2.25 -20.75 -13.42
N GLU A 66 -1.95 -19.56 -13.95
CA GLU A 66 -1.69 -19.34 -15.37
C GLU A 66 -0.46 -20.13 -15.87
N ARG A 67 0.62 -20.15 -15.08
CA ARG A 67 1.82 -20.95 -15.39
C ARG A 67 1.53 -22.45 -15.45
N ARG A 68 0.71 -22.97 -14.54
CA ARG A 68 0.32 -24.39 -14.52
C ARG A 68 -0.51 -24.75 -15.75
N ALA A 69 -1.50 -23.94 -16.10
CA ALA A 69 -2.31 -24.14 -17.30
C ALA A 69 -1.46 -24.14 -18.58
N SER A 70 -0.54 -23.17 -18.71
CA SER A 70 0.37 -23.06 -19.84
C SER A 70 1.34 -24.25 -19.98
N SER A 71 1.79 -24.83 -18.86
CA SER A 71 2.62 -26.04 -18.88
C SER A 71 1.87 -27.30 -19.32
N HIS A 72 0.55 -27.37 -19.06
CA HIS A 72 -0.28 -28.52 -19.44
C HIS A 72 -0.56 -28.55 -20.94
N LEU A 73 -0.72 -27.38 -21.58
CA LEU A 73 -0.96 -27.28 -23.03
C LEU A 73 0.28 -27.56 -23.89
N LYS A 74 1.47 -27.65 -23.28
CA LYS A 74 2.74 -27.83 -23.96
C LYS A 74 3.23 -29.29 -23.95
N ASN A 75 2.52 -30.18 -23.26
CA ASN A 75 2.71 -31.64 -23.23
C ASN A 75 1.63 -32.31 -24.08
#